data_AF-A0ABD1V6E3-F1
#
_entry.id   AF-A0ABD1V6E3-F1
#
_cell.length_a   1.000
_cell.length_b   1.000
_cell.length_c   1.000
_cell.angle_alpha   90.00
_cell.angle_beta   90.00
_cell.angle_gamma   90.00
#
_symmetry.space_group_name_H-M   'P 1'
#
loop_
_entity.id
_entity.type
_entity.pdbx_description
1 polymer ?
#
loop_
_entity_poly.entity_id
_entity_poly.type
_entity_poly.pdbx_seq_one_letter_code
_entity_poly.pdbx_strand_id
1 'polypeptide(L)'
;MTVSEYQKKFVELSKYAQVLVADERDRFRRFEDGLREEIRTSLTSAEWTDLGKLVEAALRVEKSISERQIQRDQMKYRDSVGLDRAKVQDLVMVQYSSQLIAVLRVRALLRELLVQDRVRVLVVPDFPIASLVGDST
;
A
#
# COMPACT_ATOMS: atom_id res chain seq x y z
N MET A 1 9.42 8.76 -27.83
CA MET A 1 10.18 9.91 -28.39
C MET A 1 10.04 11.09 -27.46
N THR A 2 11.16 11.57 -26.92
CA THR A 2 11.21 12.74 -26.04
C THR A 2 11.10 14.04 -26.85
N VAL A 3 10.79 15.15 -26.19
CA VAL A 3 10.75 16.47 -26.85
C VAL A 3 12.10 16.81 -27.49
N SER A 4 13.21 16.49 -26.81
CA SER A 4 14.57 16.75 -27.35
C SER A 4 14.88 15.93 -28.59
N GLU A 5 14.50 14.65 -28.61
CA GLU A 5 14.66 13.79 -29.80
C GLU A 5 13.79 14.29 -30.96
N TYR A 6 12.56 14.70 -30.65
CA TYR A 6 11.65 15.24 -31.65
C TYR A 6 12.18 16.54 -32.25
N GLN A 7 12.68 17.46 -31.43
CA GLN A 7 13.29 18.71 -31.89
C GLN A 7 14.43 18.47 -32.88
N LYS A 8 15.33 17.53 -32.57
CA LYS A 8 16.44 17.18 -33.48
C LYS A 8 15.94 16.70 -34.84
N LYS A 9 14.98 15.77 -34.83
CA LYS A 9 14.36 15.25 -36.06
C LYS A 9 13.61 16.34 -36.82
N PHE A 10 12.93 17.25 -36.12
CA PHE A 10 12.21 18.35 -36.74
C PHE A 10 13.17 19.29 -37.48
N VAL A 11 14.30 19.68 -36.85
CA VAL A 11 15.32 20.51 -37.49
C VAL A 11 15.97 19.79 -38.69
N GLU A 12 16.22 18.50 -38.57
CA GLU A 12 16.76 17.68 -39.66
C GLU A 12 15.81 17.65 -40.87
N LEU A 13 14.52 17.37 -40.64
CA LEU A 13 13.49 17.31 -41.68
C LEU A 13 13.15 18.68 -42.25
N SER A 14 13.23 19.74 -41.44
CA SER A 14 13.00 21.12 -41.85
C SER A 14 13.94 21.56 -42.98
N LYS A 15 15.12 20.94 -43.13
CA LYS A 15 16.05 21.20 -44.24
C LYS A 15 15.52 20.76 -45.59
N TYR A 16 14.71 19.71 -45.62
CA TYR A 16 14.14 19.14 -46.84
C TYR A 16 12.79 19.75 -47.19
N ALA A 17 12.17 20.46 -46.24
CA ALA A 17 10.84 21.04 -46.37
C ALA A 17 10.85 22.56 -46.08
N GLN A 18 11.90 23.28 -46.49
CA GLN A 18 12.07 24.71 -46.22
C GLN A 18 10.86 25.56 -46.65
N VAL A 19 10.19 25.19 -47.75
CA VAL A 19 8.98 25.87 -48.23
C VAL A 19 7.79 25.73 -47.26
N LEU A 20 7.69 24.61 -46.54
CA LEU A 20 6.59 24.34 -45.60
C LEU A 20 6.80 24.95 -44.21
N VAL A 21 8.02 25.39 -43.92
CA VAL A 21 8.45 26.02 -42.66
C VAL A 21 9.08 27.40 -42.92
N ALA A 22 8.75 27.99 -44.08
CA ALA A 22 9.26 29.28 -44.50
C ALA A 22 8.76 30.39 -43.57
N ASP A 23 7.46 30.34 -43.24
CA ASP A 23 6.89 31.20 -42.20
C ASP A 23 7.14 30.61 -40.81
N GLU A 24 7.52 31.46 -39.86
CA GLU A 24 7.80 31.06 -38.48
C GLU A 24 6.53 30.59 -37.78
N ARG A 25 5.38 31.20 -38.09
CA ARG A 25 4.09 30.81 -37.50
C ARG A 25 3.68 29.40 -37.93
N ASP A 26 3.83 29.08 -39.20
CA ASP A 26 3.58 27.73 -39.71
C ASP A 26 4.59 26.72 -39.15
N ARG A 27 5.84 27.14 -38.94
CA ARG A 27 6.86 26.30 -38.28
C ARG A 27 6.47 25.97 -36.84
N PHE A 28 5.98 26.94 -36.07
CA PHE A 28 5.52 26.71 -34.70
C PHE A 28 4.30 25.80 -34.66
N ARG A 29 3.29 26.06 -35.50
CA ARG A 29 2.09 25.20 -35.60
C ARG A 29 2.44 23.76 -35.94
N ARG A 30 3.29 23.54 -36.95
CA ARG A 30 3.73 22.19 -37.33
C ARG A 30 4.52 21.49 -36.24
N PHE A 31 5.31 22.24 -35.47
CA PHE A 31 6.02 21.69 -34.32
C PHE A 31 5.04 21.27 -33.22
N GLU A 32 4.09 22.14 -32.86
CA GLU A 32 3.05 21.85 -31.86
C GLU A 32 2.17 20.67 -32.25
N ASP A 33 1.76 20.59 -33.51
CA ASP A 33 0.92 19.51 -34.03
C ASP A 33 1.62 18.15 -33.98
N GLY A 34 2.95 18.12 -34.09
CA GLY A 34 3.74 16.90 -33.97
C GLY A 34 4.08 16.50 -32.53
N LEU A 35 3.74 17.33 -31.52
CA LEU A 35 3.90 16.97 -30.11
C LEU A 35 2.78 16.03 -29.65
N ARG A 36 3.07 15.29 -28.58
CA ARG A 36 2.07 14.43 -27.92
C ARG A 36 0.96 15.29 -27.34
N GLU A 37 -0.26 14.79 -27.36
CA GLU A 37 -1.46 15.51 -26.92
C GLU A 37 -1.34 16.07 -25.49
N GLU A 38 -0.78 15.28 -24.57
CA GLU A 38 -0.56 15.70 -23.17
C GLU A 38 0.32 16.95 -23.05
N ILE A 39 1.31 17.09 -23.95
CA ILE A 39 2.20 18.25 -24.00
C ILE A 39 1.53 19.38 -24.78
N ARG A 40 0.95 19.06 -25.94
CA ARG A 40 0.29 20.01 -26.85
C ARG A 40 -0.82 20.79 -26.15
N THR A 41 -1.70 20.12 -25.41
CA THR A 41 -2.79 20.76 -24.66
C THR A 41 -2.31 21.81 -23.67
N SER A 42 -1.10 21.65 -23.13
CA SER A 42 -0.49 22.63 -22.22
C SER A 42 0.14 23.82 -22.94
N LEU A 43 0.41 23.70 -24.25
CA LEU A 43 1.06 24.71 -25.08
C LEU A 43 0.06 25.50 -25.95
N THR A 44 -1.08 24.89 -26.31
CA THR A 44 -2.11 25.46 -27.21
C THR A 44 -2.68 26.81 -26.73
N SER A 45 -2.63 27.11 -25.43
CA SER A 45 -3.12 28.39 -24.90
C SER A 45 -2.15 29.55 -25.09
N ALA A 46 -0.91 29.30 -25.51
CA ALA A 46 0.13 30.31 -25.65
C ALA A 46 0.41 30.63 -27.12
N GLU A 47 0.57 31.92 -27.44
CA GLU A 47 1.11 32.34 -28.73
C GLU A 47 2.63 32.34 -28.67
N TRP A 48 3.27 31.48 -29.48
CA TRP A 48 4.72 31.36 -29.51
C TRP A 48 5.33 32.32 -30.53
N THR A 49 6.31 33.10 -30.07
CA THR A 49 7.08 34.02 -30.91
C THR A 49 8.46 33.47 -31.27
N ASP A 50 8.89 32.39 -30.60
CA ASP A 50 10.22 31.80 -30.76
C ASP A 50 10.14 30.27 -30.57
N LEU A 51 10.86 29.54 -31.43
CA LEU A 51 10.94 28.08 -31.37
C LEU A 51 11.66 27.63 -30.10
N GLY A 52 12.68 28.38 -29.66
CA GLY A 52 13.44 28.08 -28.44
C GLY A 52 12.53 28.07 -27.21
N LYS A 53 11.73 29.13 -27.04
CA LYS A 53 10.74 29.23 -25.96
C LYS A 53 9.68 28.12 -26.01
N LEU A 54 9.19 27.76 -27.20
CA LEU A 54 8.25 26.66 -27.39
C LEU A 54 8.85 25.33 -26.94
N VAL A 55 10.09 25.05 -27.33
CA VAL A 55 10.80 23.83 -26.94
C VAL A 55 11.07 23.80 -25.43
N GLU A 56 11.50 24.91 -24.83
CA GLU A 56 11.74 25.00 -23.39
C GLU A 56 10.45 24.73 -22.59
N ALA A 57 9.34 25.32 -23.00
CA ALA A 57 8.04 25.07 -22.41
C ALA A 57 7.62 23.60 -22.57
N ALA A 58 7.79 23.02 -23.75
CA ALA A 58 7.49 21.61 -24.01
C ALA A 58 8.33 20.67 -23.11
N LEU A 59 9.61 20.95 -22.92
CA LEU A 59 10.50 20.20 -22.02
C LEU A 59 10.05 20.31 -20.56
N ARG A 60 9.64 21.51 -20.12
CA ARG A 60 9.11 21.73 -18.77
C ARG A 60 7.84 20.92 -18.52
N VAL A 61 6.94 20.88 -19.51
CA VAL A 61 5.71 20.09 -19.44
C VAL A 61 6.03 18.60 -19.41
N GLU A 62 6.90 18.11 -20.29
CA GLU A 62 7.35 16.71 -20.31
C GLU A 62 7.90 16.27 -18.94
N LYS A 63 8.75 17.11 -18.32
CA LYS A 63 9.27 16.88 -16.98
C LYS A 63 8.16 16.81 -15.94
N SER A 64 7.21 17.75 -15.97
CA SER A 64 6.09 17.77 -15.01
C SER A 64 5.17 16.55 -15.12
N ILE A 65 5.00 16.00 -16.32
CA ILE A 65 4.20 14.80 -16.54
C ILE A 65 4.94 13.59 -15.95
N SER A 66 6.24 13.47 -16.26
CA SER A 66 7.09 12.41 -15.74
C SER A 66 7.14 12.40 -14.20
N GLU A 67 7.32 13.56 -13.58
CA GLU A 67 7.33 13.69 -12.11
C GLU A 67 5.99 13.29 -11.48
N ARG A 68 4.86 13.72 -12.06
CA ARG A 68 3.52 13.32 -11.59
C ARG A 68 3.30 11.83 -11.72
N GLN A 69 3.82 11.20 -12.78
CA GLN A 69 3.72 9.76 -12.98
C GLN A 69 4.55 9.00 -11.94
N ILE A 70 5.79 9.43 -11.69
CA ILE A 70 6.65 8.86 -10.65
C ILE A 70 5.98 8.97 -9.28
N GLN A 71 5.42 10.12 -8.93
CA GLN A 71 4.70 10.31 -7.66
C GLN A 71 3.50 9.38 -7.54
N ARG A 72 2.71 9.25 -8.61
CA ARG A 72 1.55 8.36 -8.65
C ARG A 72 1.97 6.89 -8.45
N ASP A 73 3.05 6.47 -9.09
CA ASP A 73 3.55 5.10 -9.00
C ASP A 73 4.17 4.81 -7.63
N GLN A 74 4.87 5.78 -7.02
CA GLN A 74 5.34 5.68 -5.64
C GLN A 74 4.18 5.56 -4.64
N MET A 75 3.11 6.33 -4.83
CA MET A 75 1.94 6.28 -3.95
C MET A 75 1.28 4.91 -4.01
N LYS A 76 1.06 4.37 -5.22
CA LYS A 76 0.52 3.03 -5.42
C LYS A 76 1.36 1.94 -4.73
N TYR A 77 2.69 2.02 -4.86
CA TYR A 77 3.60 1.07 -4.21
C TYR A 77 3.52 1.16 -2.68
N ARG A 78 3.48 2.38 -2.14
CA ARG A 78 3.37 2.59 -0.70
C ARG A 78 2.04 2.09 -0.15
N ASP A 79 0.95 2.29 -0.89
CA ASP A 79 -0.38 1.80 -0.53
C ASP A 79 -0.45 0.26 -0.58
N SER A 80 0.15 -0.38 -1.59
CA SER A 80 0.20 -1.85 -1.67
C SER A 80 1.01 -2.45 -0.52
N VAL A 81 2.16 -1.87 -0.19
CA VAL A 81 3.00 -2.32 0.95
C VAL A 81 2.27 -2.11 2.28
N GLY A 82 1.54 -1.01 2.43
CA GLY A 82 0.71 -0.74 3.61
C GLY A 82 -0.39 -1.78 3.79
N LEU A 83 -1.09 -2.14 2.71
CA LEU A 83 -2.13 -3.17 2.72
C LEU A 83 -1.57 -4.55 3.08
N ASP A 84 -0.41 -4.93 2.54
CA ASP A 84 0.21 -6.22 2.84
C ASP A 84 0.66 -6.29 4.31
N ARG A 85 1.24 -5.20 4.85
CA ARG A 85 1.59 -5.11 6.27
C ARG A 85 0.36 -5.19 7.17
N ALA A 86 -0.74 -4.52 6.81
CA ALA A 86 -1.99 -4.56 7.57
C ALA A 86 -2.59 -5.97 7.61
N LYS A 87 -2.59 -6.70 6.50
CA LYS A 87 -3.02 -8.11 6.44
C LYS A 87 -2.19 -9.01 7.34
N VAL A 88 -0.87 -8.82 7.36
CA VAL A 88 0.03 -9.59 8.25
C VAL A 88 -0.28 -9.27 9.71
N GLN A 89 -0.50 -8.01 10.07
CA GLN A 89 -0.89 -7.64 11.43
C GLN A 89 -2.25 -8.24 11.82
N ASP A 90 -3.24 -8.18 10.94
CA ASP A 90 -4.56 -8.76 11.17
C ASP A 90 -4.46 -10.28 11.41
N LEU A 91 -3.67 -10.99 10.58
CA LEU A 91 -3.41 -12.42 10.77
C LEU A 91 -2.72 -12.72 12.10
N VAL A 92 -1.73 -11.92 12.51
CA VAL A 92 -1.05 -12.07 13.80
C VAL A 92 -2.01 -11.85 14.97
N MET A 93 -2.90 -10.86 14.87
CA MET A 93 -3.91 -10.58 15.89
C MET A 93 -4.96 -11.70 16.01
N VAL A 94 -5.41 -12.24 14.87
CA VAL A 94 -6.31 -13.41 14.82
C VAL A 94 -5.63 -14.64 15.42
N GLN A 95 -4.35 -14.86 15.15
CA GLN A 95 -3.60 -15.98 15.71
C GLN A 95 -3.43 -15.85 17.23
N TYR A 96 -3.06 -14.66 17.72
CA TYR A 96 -2.84 -14.42 19.15
C TYR A 96 -4.13 -14.61 19.97
N SER A 97 -5.25 -14.10 19.47
CA SER A 97 -6.57 -14.29 20.10
C SER A 97 -6.98 -15.77 20.13
N SER A 98 -6.75 -16.51 19.04
CA SER A 98 -7.01 -17.96 18.98
C SER A 98 -6.22 -18.73 20.03
N GLN A 99 -4.94 -18.41 20.21
CA GLN A 99 -4.10 -19.02 21.25
C GLN A 99 -4.58 -18.69 22.67
N LEU A 100 -4.91 -17.42 22.94
CA LEU A 100 -5.41 -17.00 24.25
C LEU A 100 -6.72 -17.71 24.62
N ILE A 101 -7.64 -17.82 23.66
CA ILE A 101 -8.91 -18.56 23.84
C ILE A 101 -8.64 -20.04 24.17
N ALA A 102 -7.70 -20.68 23.46
CA ALA A 102 -7.34 -22.07 23.73
C ALA A 102 -6.79 -22.27 25.15
N VAL A 103 -5.91 -21.38 25.61
CA VAL A 103 -5.35 -21.41 26.97
C VAL A 103 -6.43 -21.21 28.03
N LEU A 104 -7.34 -20.24 27.83
CA LEU A 104 -8.45 -19.99 28.74
C LEU A 104 -9.40 -21.20 28.81
N ARG A 105 -9.66 -21.87 27.68
CA ARG A 105 -10.49 -23.08 27.62
C ARG A 105 -9.86 -24.24 28.38
N VAL A 106 -8.56 -24.50 28.20
CA VAL A 106 -7.83 -25.53 28.96
C VAL A 106 -7.89 -25.23 30.45
N ARG A 107 -7.66 -23.97 30.85
CA ARG A 107 -7.75 -23.55 32.25
C ARG A 107 -9.16 -23.75 32.84
N ALA A 108 -10.21 -23.51 32.07
CA ALA A 108 -11.58 -23.74 32.49
C ALA A 108 -11.87 -25.23 32.71
N LEU A 109 -11.49 -26.09 31.75
CA LEU A 109 -11.64 -27.54 31.87
C LEU A 109 -10.86 -28.14 33.05
N LEU A 110 -9.64 -27.65 33.29
CA LEU A 110 -8.82 -28.10 34.42
C LEU A 110 -9.48 -27.73 35.77
N ARG A 111 -10.13 -26.55 35.85
CA ARG A 111 -10.90 -26.16 37.04
C ARG A 111 -12.11 -27.06 37.24
N GLU A 112 -12.83 -27.40 36.18
CA GLU A 112 -14.00 -28.29 36.27
C GLU A 112 -13.62 -29.70 36.73
N LEU A 113 -12.54 -30.28 36.18
CA LEU A 113 -12.02 -31.59 36.62
C LEU A 113 -11.58 -31.59 38.09
N LEU A 114 -10.90 -30.54 38.54
CA LEU A 114 -10.49 -30.40 39.93
C LEU A 114 -11.65 -30.10 40.90
N VAL A 115 -12.76 -29.53 40.40
CA VAL A 115 -14.01 -29.35 41.16
C VAL A 115 -14.79 -30.66 41.24
N GLN A 116 -14.73 -31.51 40.22
CA GLN A 116 -15.43 -32.80 40.19
C GLN A 116 -14.82 -33.82 41.17
N ASP A 117 -13.51 -33.77 41.41
CA ASP A 117 -12.82 -34.63 42.40
C ASP A 117 -13.10 -34.26 43.87
N ARG A 118 -13.80 -33.15 44.13
CA ARG A 118 -14.18 -32.70 45.49
C ARG A 118 -15.55 -33.20 45.96
N VAL A 119 -16.32 -33.90 45.13
CA VAL A 119 -17.65 -34.45 45.50
C VAL A 119 -17.62 -35.99 45.54
N ARG A 120 -16.71 -36.54 46.34
CA ARG A 120 -16.85 -37.86 46.97
C ARG A 120 -16.46 -37.77 48.44
N VAL A 121 -17.15 -36.91 49.18
CA VAL A 121 -17.22 -37.03 50.64
C VAL A 121 -18.60 -37.61 50.93
N LEU A 122 -18.68 -38.94 50.98
CA LEU A 122 -19.85 -39.63 51.52
C LEU A 122 -19.56 -39.90 52.99
N VAL A 123 -20.30 -39.18 53.85
CA VAL A 123 -20.24 -39.18 55.31
C VAL A 123 -21.23 -40.23 55.84
N VAL A 124 -20.66 -41.21 56.59
CA VAL A 124 -21.10 -41.84 57.89
C VAL A 124 -22.42 -42.67 57.81
N PRO A 125 -22.92 -43.49 58.78
CA PRO A 125 -22.52 -43.92 60.15
C PRO A 125 -22.52 -45.49 60.31
N ASP A 126 -22.06 -46.17 61.37
CA ASP A 126 -22.67 -46.33 62.70
C ASP A 126 -21.89 -47.41 63.50
N PHE A 127 -21.46 -47.09 64.73
CA PHE A 127 -21.73 -47.79 66.00
C PHE A 127 -20.57 -47.66 67.04
N PRO A 128 -20.84 -47.06 68.22
CA PRO A 128 -19.99 -47.09 69.41
C PRO A 128 -20.32 -48.34 70.28
N ILE A 129 -19.52 -48.71 71.29
CA ILE A 129 -19.80 -48.46 72.72
C ILE A 129 -18.64 -48.95 73.62
N ALA A 130 -18.38 -48.14 74.66
CA ALA A 130 -17.86 -48.44 76.00
C ALA A 130 -16.40 -48.87 76.24
N SER A 131 -15.64 -47.90 76.75
CA SER A 131 -15.04 -47.91 78.10
C SER A 131 -14.84 -49.25 78.84
N LEU A 132 -13.57 -49.57 79.08
CA LEU A 132 -13.02 -50.10 80.33
C LEU A 132 -11.71 -49.33 80.54
N VAL A 133 -11.64 -48.26 81.36
CA VAL A 133 -11.36 -48.31 82.82
C VAL A 133 -10.50 -49.54 83.13
N GLY A 134 -9.17 -49.45 83.25
CA GLY A 134 -8.42 -48.65 84.22
C GLY A 134 -8.16 -49.50 85.46
N ASP A 135 -6.98 -50.12 85.57
CA ASP A 135 -6.00 -49.83 86.64
C ASP A 135 -4.81 -50.82 86.66
N SER A 136 -3.60 -50.23 86.66
CA SER A 136 -2.54 -50.36 87.66
C SER A 136 -2.32 -51.69 88.41
N THR A 137 -1.18 -52.37 88.17
CA THR A 137 -0.05 -52.56 89.12
C THR A 137 1.12 -53.22 88.38
#